data_AF-X0V2K2-F1
#
_entry.id   AF-X0V2K2-F1
#
_cell.length_a   1.000
_cell.length_b   1.000
_cell.length_c   1.000
_cell.angle_alpha   90.00
_cell.angle_beta   90.00
_cell.angle_gamma   90.00
#
_symmetry.space_group_name_H-M   'P 1'
#
loop_
_entity.id
_entity.type
_entity.pdbx_description
1 polymer ?
#
loop_
_entity_poly.entity_id
_entity_poly.type
_entity_poly.pdbx_seq_one_letter_code
_entity_poly.pdbx_strand_id
1 'polypeptide(L)'
;TPFIIRSDFHKELSSRNLNGVIVSSIHSKNHDLQIIREYVENCLTLQDLCNEQQDGRGWSEWGLLGSNLSSNGRLKLAPRDSDKIVRQIQQKVRDGLKRDVEVMVYGDGAYKDPSTGIYELADPVVAFGSTSGLEEPRQGIKYKFFADKGISQGQTMEEIEKMIKEEGKKQHRIYSMSTEGTTPRPLKDLAGSLADLVSGSADAGTPLVLINGLLNN
;
A
#
# COMPACT_ATOMS: atom_id res chain seq x y z
N THR A 1 -5.12 28.74 -22.34
CA THR A 1 -5.29 27.33 -22.75
C THR A 1 -4.57 26.44 -21.75
N PRO A 2 -5.17 25.34 -21.29
CA PRO A 2 -4.48 24.38 -20.43
C PRO A 2 -3.33 23.71 -21.18
N PHE A 3 -2.29 23.33 -20.46
CA PHE A 3 -1.17 22.56 -20.99
C PHE A 3 -0.65 21.61 -19.90
N ILE A 4 0.11 20.59 -20.31
CA ILE A 4 0.77 19.65 -19.41
C ILE A 4 2.27 19.94 -19.46
N ILE A 5 2.92 19.94 -18.30
CA ILE A 5 4.36 20.00 -18.16
C ILE A 5 4.79 18.89 -17.22
N ARG A 6 5.97 18.30 -17.46
CA ARG A 6 6.54 17.33 -16.53
C ARG A 6 7.09 18.05 -15.30
N SER A 7 7.02 17.40 -14.14
CA SER A 7 7.44 17.98 -12.86
C SER A 7 8.92 18.38 -12.80
N ASP A 8 9.78 17.74 -13.58
CA ASP A 8 11.20 18.06 -13.70
C ASP A 8 11.49 19.38 -14.45
N PHE A 9 10.51 19.93 -15.18
CA PHE A 9 10.61 21.21 -15.88
C PHE A 9 9.85 22.34 -15.18
N HIS A 10 9.59 22.22 -13.87
CA HIS A 10 8.84 23.20 -13.08
C HIS A 10 9.36 24.65 -13.18
N LYS A 11 10.65 24.86 -13.45
CA LYS A 11 11.24 26.21 -13.64
C LYS A 11 10.64 26.98 -14.83
N GLU A 12 10.07 26.27 -15.81
CA GLU A 12 9.37 26.91 -16.93
C GLU A 12 8.05 27.58 -16.53
N LEU A 13 7.55 27.34 -15.30
CA LEU A 13 6.35 28.00 -14.80
C LEU A 13 6.60 29.49 -14.53
N SER A 14 7.81 29.90 -14.15
CA SER A 14 8.17 31.29 -13.86
C SER A 14 7.97 32.25 -15.04
N SER A 15 8.07 31.74 -16.26
CA SER A 15 7.95 32.55 -17.49
C SER A 15 6.50 32.69 -17.97
N ARG A 16 5.53 32.17 -17.21
CA ARG A 16 4.13 32.06 -17.62
C ARG A 16 3.21 32.77 -16.64
N ASN A 17 2.17 33.40 -17.18
CA ASN A 17 1.07 33.92 -16.38
C ASN A 17 0.02 32.83 -16.19
N LEU A 18 0.00 32.18 -15.02
CA LEU A 18 -0.84 31.01 -14.73
C LEU A 18 -1.90 31.38 -13.69
N ASN A 19 -3.16 31.00 -13.96
CA ASN A 19 -4.23 31.17 -12.98
C ASN A 19 -4.23 30.08 -11.89
N GLY A 20 -3.61 28.94 -12.18
CA GLY A 20 -3.43 27.86 -11.22
C GLY A 20 -2.77 26.63 -11.85
N VAL A 21 -2.33 25.70 -11.01
CA VAL A 21 -1.66 24.45 -11.41
C VAL A 21 -2.31 23.28 -10.69
N ILE A 22 -2.48 22.17 -11.41
CA ILE A 22 -2.87 20.88 -10.81
C ILE A 22 -1.65 19.96 -10.84
N VAL A 23 -1.21 19.54 -9.67
CA VAL A 23 -0.13 18.56 -9.47
C VAL A 23 -0.73 17.16 -9.62
N SER A 24 -0.34 16.48 -10.71
CA SER A 24 -0.85 15.15 -11.07
C SER A 24 0.02 13.98 -10.65
N SER A 25 1.14 14.24 -9.97
CA SER A 25 1.97 13.18 -9.41
C SER A 25 1.20 12.40 -8.35
N ILE A 26 1.35 11.08 -8.31
CA ILE A 26 0.60 10.22 -7.37
C ILE A 26 1.35 10.11 -6.04
N HIS A 27 2.61 9.66 -6.10
CA HIS A 27 3.45 9.36 -4.94
C HIS A 27 4.24 10.56 -4.43
N SER A 28 4.77 11.38 -5.34
CA SER A 28 5.55 12.58 -5.01
C SER A 28 4.70 13.84 -4.82
N LYS A 29 3.37 13.74 -4.81
CA LYS A 29 2.44 14.89 -4.83
C LYS A 29 2.77 15.99 -3.82
N ASN A 30 3.11 15.63 -2.57
CA ASN A 30 3.38 16.62 -1.52
C ASN A 30 4.70 17.35 -1.78
N HIS A 31 5.71 16.62 -2.25
CA HIS A 31 7.00 17.19 -2.61
C HIS A 31 6.87 18.10 -3.83
N ASP A 32 6.18 17.62 -4.88
CA ASP A 32 5.98 18.39 -6.10
C ASP A 32 5.12 19.64 -5.81
N LEU A 33 4.04 19.51 -5.04
CA LEU A 33 3.22 20.64 -4.61
C LEU A 33 4.03 21.70 -3.86
N GLN A 34 4.94 21.28 -2.98
CA GLN A 34 5.82 22.21 -2.27
C GLN A 34 6.71 22.99 -3.24
N ILE A 35 7.30 22.31 -4.24
CA ILE A 35 8.13 22.97 -5.26
C ILE A 35 7.28 23.92 -6.12
N ILE A 36 6.12 23.48 -6.60
CA ILE A 36 5.28 24.29 -7.50
C ILE A 36 4.76 25.54 -6.79
N ARG A 37 4.48 25.48 -5.49
CA ARG A 37 4.03 26.62 -4.69
C ARG A 37 5.03 27.78 -4.63
N GLU A 38 6.31 27.55 -4.93
CA GLU A 38 7.31 28.62 -5.07
C GLU A 38 7.08 29.50 -6.33
N TYR A 39 6.30 29.00 -7.30
CA TYR A 39 6.05 29.65 -8.58
C TYR A 39 4.60 30.13 -8.74
N VAL A 40 3.64 29.37 -8.21
CA VAL A 40 2.20 29.65 -8.35
C VAL A 40 1.51 29.41 -7.00
N GLU A 41 0.79 30.40 -6.48
CA GLU A 41 0.09 30.28 -5.19
C GLU A 41 -1.12 29.32 -5.29
N ASN A 42 -1.92 29.47 -6.35
CA ASN A 42 -3.10 28.63 -6.59
C ASN A 42 -2.73 27.26 -7.15
N CYS A 43 -2.32 26.35 -6.27
CA CYS A 43 -1.96 24.98 -6.63
C CYS A 43 -2.80 23.96 -5.88
N LEU A 44 -3.34 22.99 -6.62
CA LEU A 44 -4.09 21.85 -6.12
C LEU A 44 -3.41 20.55 -6.55
N THR A 45 -3.63 19.47 -5.82
CA THR A 45 -3.31 18.11 -6.24
C THR A 45 -4.55 17.43 -6.79
N LEU A 46 -4.38 16.25 -7.41
CA LEU A 46 -5.51 15.39 -7.76
C LEU A 46 -6.35 15.00 -6.54
N GLN A 47 -5.75 14.91 -5.34
CA GLN A 47 -6.48 14.58 -4.11
C GLN A 47 -7.40 15.72 -3.66
N ASP A 48 -7.16 16.96 -4.08
CA ASP A 48 -7.99 18.10 -3.68
C ASP A 48 -9.25 18.25 -4.54
N LEU A 49 -9.41 17.39 -5.56
CA LEU A 49 -10.51 17.43 -6.51
C LEU A 49 -11.48 16.27 -6.24
N CYS A 50 -12.78 16.57 -6.10
CA CYS A 50 -13.82 15.58 -5.76
C CYS A 50 -13.56 14.87 -4.41
N ASN A 51 -13.02 15.60 -3.44
CA ASN A 51 -12.57 15.07 -2.14
C ASN A 51 -13.58 15.22 -1.00
N GLU A 52 -14.71 15.86 -1.28
CA GLU A 52 -15.77 16.12 -0.32
C GLU A 52 -17.14 15.91 -0.96
N GLN A 53 -18.13 15.65 -0.11
CA GLN A 53 -19.49 15.44 -0.55
C GLN A 53 -20.09 16.73 -1.12
N GLN A 54 -20.56 16.66 -2.36
CA GLN A 54 -21.30 17.73 -3.03
C GLN A 54 -22.56 17.17 -3.68
N ASP A 55 -23.66 17.91 -3.65
CA ASP A 55 -24.94 17.47 -4.17
C ASP A 55 -24.84 17.08 -5.66
N GLY A 56 -25.29 15.87 -5.97
CA GLY A 56 -25.28 15.33 -7.34
C GLY A 56 -23.91 14.91 -7.87
N ARG A 57 -22.85 14.90 -7.06
CA ARG A 57 -21.49 14.50 -7.49
C ARG A 57 -20.92 13.35 -6.65
N GLY A 58 -20.13 12.49 -7.32
CA GLY A 58 -19.33 11.48 -6.64
C GLY A 58 -18.13 12.12 -5.95
N TRP A 59 -17.73 11.54 -4.82
CA TRP A 59 -16.55 11.97 -4.06
C TRP A 59 -15.85 10.79 -3.40
N SER A 60 -14.57 10.98 -3.04
CA SER A 60 -13.73 10.03 -2.32
C SER A 60 -12.71 10.79 -1.47
N GLU A 61 -12.32 10.30 -0.28
CA GLU A 61 -11.22 10.93 0.49
C GLU A 61 -9.86 10.99 -0.26
N TRP A 62 -9.76 10.25 -1.37
CA TRP A 62 -8.61 10.24 -2.29
C TRP A 62 -8.73 11.25 -3.44
N GLY A 63 -9.85 11.97 -3.54
CA GLY A 63 -10.15 12.85 -4.66
C GLY A 63 -10.10 12.10 -5.99
N LEU A 64 -9.29 12.58 -6.92
CA LEU A 64 -9.01 11.94 -8.21
C LEU A 64 -7.81 10.98 -8.19
N LEU A 65 -7.11 10.79 -7.07
CA LEU A 65 -6.05 9.79 -6.97
C LEU A 65 -6.63 8.38 -7.06
N GLY A 66 -5.95 7.48 -7.79
CA GLY A 66 -6.43 6.12 -8.04
C GLY A 66 -7.75 6.06 -8.83
N SER A 67 -8.14 7.18 -9.47
CA SER A 67 -9.34 7.20 -10.31
C SER A 67 -9.05 6.59 -11.67
N ASN A 68 -10.05 5.88 -12.20
CA ASN A 68 -9.98 5.23 -13.49
C ASN A 68 -11.01 5.79 -14.46
N LEU A 69 -10.69 5.74 -15.76
CA LEU A 69 -11.64 6.12 -16.80
C LEU A 69 -12.82 5.15 -16.79
N SER A 70 -14.04 5.70 -16.84
CA SER A 70 -15.27 4.94 -17.00
C SER A 70 -15.97 5.35 -18.29
N SER A 71 -16.99 4.60 -18.69
CA SER A 71 -17.73 4.88 -19.91
C SER A 71 -18.49 6.20 -19.82
N ASN A 72 -18.83 6.77 -20.98
CA ASN A 72 -19.65 7.99 -21.11
C ASN A 72 -19.05 9.23 -20.43
N GLY A 73 -17.72 9.39 -20.49
CA GLY A 73 -17.03 10.55 -19.92
C GLY A 73 -17.08 10.60 -18.39
N ARG A 74 -17.34 9.46 -17.74
CA ARG A 74 -17.36 9.35 -16.28
C ARG A 74 -16.00 8.92 -15.76
N LEU A 75 -15.74 9.23 -14.49
CA LEU A 75 -14.60 8.71 -13.75
C LEU A 75 -15.10 7.77 -12.65
N LYS A 76 -14.38 6.68 -12.44
CA LYS A 76 -14.53 5.79 -11.28
C LYS A 76 -13.52 6.25 -10.23
N LEU A 77 -14.00 6.88 -9.15
CA LEU A 77 -13.15 7.31 -8.06
C LEU A 77 -12.66 6.10 -7.24
N ALA A 78 -11.55 6.29 -6.54
CA ALA A 78 -11.07 5.33 -5.54
C ALA A 78 -12.14 5.05 -4.48
N PRO A 79 -12.17 3.83 -3.90
CA PRO A 79 -13.16 3.46 -2.91
C PRO A 79 -13.10 4.41 -1.70
N ARG A 80 -14.28 4.82 -1.24
CA ARG A 80 -14.46 5.67 -0.06
C ARG A 80 -14.87 4.83 1.15
N ASP A 81 -14.63 5.36 2.35
CA ASP A 81 -15.00 4.71 3.61
C ASP A 81 -14.45 3.27 3.71
N SER A 82 -13.31 3.00 3.08
CA SER A 82 -12.76 1.63 2.94
C SER A 82 -12.57 0.95 4.30
N ASP A 83 -12.06 1.70 5.28
CA ASP A 83 -11.92 1.27 6.67
C ASP A 83 -13.24 0.83 7.33
N LYS A 84 -14.34 1.52 7.03
CA LYS A 84 -15.67 1.15 7.53
C LYS A 84 -16.15 -0.13 6.85
N ILE A 85 -15.94 -0.25 5.54
CA ILE A 85 -16.33 -1.41 4.74
C ILE A 85 -15.60 -2.66 5.24
N VAL A 86 -14.28 -2.62 5.42
CA VAL A 86 -13.52 -3.81 5.88
C VAL A 86 -13.94 -4.27 7.26
N ARG A 87 -14.22 -3.36 8.20
CA ARG A 87 -14.76 -3.69 9.53
C ARG A 87 -16.14 -4.35 9.45
N GLN A 88 -17.01 -3.86 8.57
CA GLN A 88 -18.32 -4.47 8.34
C GLN A 88 -18.22 -5.88 7.73
N ILE A 89 -17.32 -6.08 6.76
CA ILE A 89 -17.08 -7.39 6.15
C ILE A 89 -16.53 -8.35 7.20
N GLN A 90 -15.52 -7.95 7.98
CA GLN A 90 -14.95 -8.75 9.06
C GLN A 90 -16.04 -9.19 10.05
N GLN A 91 -16.89 -8.26 10.49
CA GLN A 91 -17.98 -8.57 11.40
C GLN A 91 -18.98 -9.58 10.80
N LYS A 92 -19.37 -9.41 9.52
CA LYS A 92 -20.26 -10.34 8.83
C LYS A 92 -19.66 -11.74 8.70
N VAL A 93 -18.36 -11.85 8.42
CA VAL A 93 -17.66 -13.14 8.37
C VAL A 93 -17.63 -13.79 9.75
N ARG A 94 -17.33 -13.03 10.80
CA ARG A 94 -17.36 -13.51 12.19
C ARG A 94 -18.75 -14.01 12.57
N ASP A 95 -19.80 -13.25 12.27
CA ASP A 95 -21.16 -13.60 12.67
C ASP A 95 -21.72 -14.79 11.89
N GLY A 96 -21.48 -14.84 10.57
CA GLY A 96 -22.01 -15.86 9.67
C GLY A 96 -21.20 -17.14 9.64
N LEU A 97 -19.87 -17.05 9.67
CA LEU A 97 -18.97 -18.20 9.49
C LEU A 97 -18.22 -18.60 10.77
N LYS A 98 -18.32 -17.81 11.85
CA LYS A 98 -17.60 -18.04 13.11
C LYS A 98 -16.08 -18.14 12.90
N ARG A 99 -15.55 -17.31 12.00
CA ARG A 99 -14.13 -17.19 11.71
C ARG A 99 -13.65 -15.77 11.97
N ASP A 100 -12.51 -15.67 12.64
CA ASP A 100 -11.76 -14.43 12.73
C ASP A 100 -10.82 -14.33 11.54
N VAL A 101 -11.00 -13.26 10.77
CA VAL A 101 -10.22 -12.96 9.56
C VAL A 101 -9.82 -11.50 9.58
N GLU A 102 -8.72 -11.18 8.92
CA GLU A 102 -8.40 -9.81 8.57
C GLU A 102 -8.89 -9.50 7.14
N VAL A 103 -9.33 -8.26 6.92
CA VAL A 103 -9.95 -7.84 5.66
C VAL A 103 -9.30 -6.54 5.20
N MET A 104 -9.11 -6.42 3.88
CA MET A 104 -8.49 -5.26 3.27
C MET A 104 -9.13 -4.95 1.92
N VAL A 105 -9.20 -3.66 1.58
CA VAL A 105 -9.41 -3.18 0.21
C VAL A 105 -8.04 -2.78 -0.31
N TYR A 106 -7.48 -3.57 -1.22
CA TYR A 106 -6.16 -3.32 -1.81
C TYR A 106 -6.28 -2.46 -3.08
N GLY A 107 -5.21 -1.73 -3.39
CA GLY A 107 -5.03 -0.99 -4.63
C GLY A 107 -4.16 -1.73 -5.64
N ASP A 108 -4.10 -1.19 -6.85
CA ASP A 108 -3.30 -1.68 -7.99
C ASP A 108 -1.84 -1.22 -7.87
N GLY A 109 -0.93 -2.18 -8.06
CA GLY A 109 0.48 -1.91 -8.18
C GLY A 109 1.17 -1.86 -6.83
N ALA A 110 1.58 -3.00 -6.32
CA ALA A 110 2.51 -3.04 -5.20
C ALA A 110 3.67 -3.99 -5.47
N TYR A 111 4.19 -3.99 -6.69
CA TYR A 111 5.22 -4.96 -7.10
C TYR A 111 6.25 -4.39 -8.07
N LYS A 112 7.50 -4.79 -7.85
CA LYS A 112 8.59 -4.60 -8.81
C LYS A 112 8.97 -5.94 -9.39
N ASP A 113 8.75 -6.12 -10.68
CA ASP A 113 9.23 -7.30 -11.40
C ASP A 113 10.77 -7.24 -11.44
N PRO A 114 11.47 -8.25 -10.88
CA PRO A 114 12.92 -8.29 -10.88
C PRO A 114 13.53 -8.61 -12.25
N SER A 115 12.79 -9.26 -13.15
CA SER A 115 13.25 -9.65 -14.48
C SER A 115 13.10 -8.52 -15.49
N THR A 116 11.94 -7.86 -15.50
CA THR A 116 11.69 -6.74 -16.43
C THR A 116 12.06 -5.38 -15.84
N GLY A 117 12.16 -5.28 -14.51
CA GLY A 117 12.39 -4.03 -13.80
C GLY A 117 11.14 -3.12 -13.75
N ILE A 118 10.03 -3.54 -14.35
CA ILE A 118 8.77 -2.81 -14.36
C ILE A 118 8.27 -2.71 -12.92
N TYR A 119 7.93 -1.49 -12.54
CA TYR A 119 7.34 -1.20 -11.23
C TYR A 119 5.89 -0.81 -11.44
N GLU A 120 4.99 -1.65 -10.96
CA GLU A 120 3.57 -1.37 -10.90
C GLU A 120 3.32 -0.75 -9.54
N LEU A 121 3.10 0.56 -9.52
CA LEU A 121 2.71 1.36 -8.37
C LEU A 121 1.72 2.44 -8.82
N ALA A 122 0.59 1.99 -9.36
CA ALA A 122 -0.40 2.81 -10.02
C ALA A 122 -1.25 3.58 -9.01
N ASP A 123 -1.75 2.91 -7.98
CA ASP A 123 -2.59 3.51 -6.97
C ASP A 123 -1.79 4.30 -5.91
N PRO A 124 -2.41 5.27 -5.22
CA PRO A 124 -1.73 6.10 -4.23
C PRO A 124 -1.29 5.33 -2.98
N VAL A 125 -1.86 4.15 -2.73
CA VAL A 125 -1.57 3.27 -1.60
C VAL A 125 -1.81 1.80 -1.99
N VAL A 126 -1.10 0.89 -1.32
CA VAL A 126 -1.32 -0.56 -1.46
C VAL A 126 -2.64 -1.01 -0.85
N ALA A 127 -3.10 -0.31 0.20
CA ALA A 127 -4.34 -0.61 0.91
C ALA A 127 -5.14 0.68 1.13
N PHE A 128 -6.33 0.76 0.54
CA PHE A 128 -7.27 1.85 0.76
C PHE A 128 -7.96 1.76 2.13
N GLY A 129 -8.06 0.55 2.69
CA GLY A 129 -8.49 0.34 4.07
C GLY A 129 -8.20 -1.09 4.51
N SER A 130 -7.87 -1.26 5.80
CA SER A 130 -7.47 -2.54 6.39
C SER A 130 -7.99 -2.69 7.82
N THR A 131 -8.24 -3.93 8.23
CA THR A 131 -8.44 -4.25 9.64
C THR A 131 -7.11 -4.21 10.40
N SER A 132 -7.16 -3.94 11.70
CA SER A 132 -5.98 -3.59 12.51
C SER A 132 -4.94 -4.71 12.61
N GLY A 133 -5.30 -5.98 12.40
CA GLY A 133 -4.35 -7.08 12.42
C GLY A 133 -3.35 -7.07 11.26
N LEU A 134 -3.55 -6.22 10.24
CA LEU A 134 -2.62 -6.03 9.11
C LEU A 134 -1.68 -4.84 9.26
N GLU A 135 -1.84 -4.01 10.30
CA GLU A 135 -0.98 -2.85 10.54
C GLU A 135 0.36 -3.24 11.16
N GLU A 136 0.39 -4.34 11.91
CA GLU A 136 1.62 -4.82 12.53
C GLU A 136 2.62 -5.30 11.45
N PRO A 137 3.89 -4.87 11.50
CA PRO A 137 4.89 -5.35 10.57
C PRO A 137 5.18 -6.83 10.84
N ARG A 138 5.49 -7.58 9.77
CA ARG A 138 5.90 -8.97 9.94
C ARG A 138 7.20 -9.02 10.72
N GLN A 139 7.13 -9.54 11.95
CA GLN A 139 8.32 -9.84 12.75
C GLN A 139 8.86 -11.21 12.36
N GLY A 140 10.17 -11.30 12.19
CA GLY A 140 10.85 -12.53 11.84
C GLY A 140 12.26 -12.53 12.38
N ILE A 141 12.73 -13.71 12.77
CA ILE A 141 14.13 -13.94 13.12
C ILE A 141 14.86 -14.52 11.91
N LYS A 142 16.17 -14.29 11.82
CA LYS A 142 17.02 -14.95 10.83
C LYS A 142 17.19 -16.44 11.16
N TYR A 143 16.21 -17.25 10.78
CA TYR A 143 16.23 -18.70 11.00
C TYR A 143 17.59 -19.32 10.63
N LYS A 144 18.07 -19.01 9.41
CA LYS A 144 19.35 -19.51 8.91
C LYS A 144 20.55 -19.09 9.78
N PHE A 145 20.58 -17.86 10.27
CA PHE A 145 21.67 -17.39 11.14
C PHE A 145 21.73 -18.19 12.45
N PHE A 146 20.57 -18.41 13.07
CA PHE A 146 20.50 -19.20 14.31
C PHE A 146 20.79 -20.68 14.07
N ALA A 147 20.35 -21.24 12.93
CA ALA A 147 20.69 -22.59 12.52
C ALA A 147 22.21 -22.75 12.32
N ASP A 148 22.83 -21.87 11.52
CA ASP A 148 24.27 -21.87 11.26
C ASP A 148 25.07 -21.68 12.57
N LYS A 149 24.62 -20.78 13.45
CA LYS A 149 25.20 -20.56 14.77
C LYS A 149 25.16 -21.82 15.63
N GLY A 150 24.01 -22.49 15.71
CA GLY A 150 23.89 -23.68 16.52
C GLY A 150 24.70 -24.87 15.99
N ILE A 151 24.75 -25.04 14.66
CA ILE A 151 25.66 -26.01 14.01
C ILE A 151 27.12 -25.70 14.37
N SER A 152 27.54 -24.44 14.30
CA SER A 152 28.91 -24.03 14.65
C SER A 152 29.27 -24.26 16.12
N GLN A 153 28.26 -24.29 16.99
CA GLN A 153 28.39 -24.54 18.42
C GLN A 153 28.28 -26.04 18.78
N GLY A 154 28.14 -26.93 17.79
CA GLY A 154 28.02 -28.37 18.00
C GLY A 154 26.69 -28.79 18.63
N GLN A 155 25.65 -27.96 18.53
CA GLN A 155 24.32 -28.26 19.06
C GLN A 155 23.59 -29.30 18.22
N THR A 156 22.72 -30.07 18.86
CA THR A 156 21.79 -30.99 18.19
C THR A 156 20.68 -30.23 17.47
N MET A 157 20.05 -30.85 16.46
CA MET A 157 18.94 -30.23 15.74
C MET A 157 17.77 -29.82 16.65
N GLU A 158 17.49 -30.61 17.69
CA GLU A 158 16.45 -30.32 18.67
C GLU A 158 16.77 -29.07 19.51
N GLU A 159 18.04 -28.88 19.89
CA GLU A 159 18.50 -27.68 20.60
C GLU A 159 18.45 -26.45 19.70
N ILE A 160 18.78 -26.61 18.42
CA ILE A 160 18.72 -25.53 17.42
C ILE A 160 17.27 -25.09 17.20
N GLU A 161 16.35 -26.03 16.96
CA GLU A 161 14.93 -25.73 16.81
C GLU A 161 14.36 -25.06 18.06
N LYS A 162 14.74 -25.53 19.25
CA LYS A 162 14.32 -24.93 20.51
C LYS A 162 14.83 -23.49 20.62
N MET A 163 16.11 -23.24 20.33
CA MET A 163 16.68 -21.89 20.34
C MET A 163 15.96 -20.96 19.37
N ILE A 164 15.73 -21.41 18.12
CA ILE A 164 15.02 -20.64 17.10
C ILE A 164 13.60 -20.32 17.58
N LYS A 165 12.89 -21.30 18.14
CA LYS A 165 11.52 -21.10 18.64
C LYS A 165 11.48 -20.14 19.84
N GLU A 166 12.48 -20.18 20.72
CA GLU A 166 12.59 -19.25 21.84
C GLU A 166 12.95 -17.84 21.39
N GLU A 167 13.86 -17.70 20.43
CA GLU A 167 14.22 -16.42 19.83
C GLU A 167 13.07 -15.80 19.02
N GLY A 168 12.28 -16.62 18.33
CA GLY A 168 11.11 -16.18 17.57
C GLY A 168 9.95 -15.65 18.43
N LYS A 169 9.95 -15.97 19.74
CA LYS A 169 8.98 -15.44 20.72
C LYS A 169 9.40 -14.10 21.32
N LYS A 170 10.66 -13.68 21.14
CA LYS A 170 11.17 -12.42 21.69
C LYS A 170 10.81 -11.28 20.74
N GLN A 171 10.28 -10.18 21.29
CA GLN A 171 10.22 -8.91 20.56
C GLN A 171 11.64 -8.39 20.39
N HIS A 172 12.21 -8.60 19.21
CA HIS A 172 13.50 -8.01 18.87
C HIS A 172 13.30 -6.54 18.52
N ARG A 173 14.15 -5.66 19.05
CA ARG A 173 14.22 -4.28 18.54
C ARG A 173 14.49 -4.35 17.03
N ILE A 174 13.70 -3.61 16.26
CA ILE A 174 13.97 -3.36 14.85
C ILE A 174 15.44 -2.89 14.77
N TYR A 175 16.26 -3.54 13.93
CA TYR A 175 17.71 -3.30 13.74
C TYR A 175 18.69 -3.90 14.77
N SER A 176 18.32 -4.92 15.54
CA SER A 176 19.30 -5.78 16.23
C SER A 176 20.09 -6.65 15.22
N MET A 177 21.30 -7.13 15.57
CA MET A 177 22.01 -8.13 14.74
C MET A 177 21.14 -9.36 14.37
N SER A 178 20.18 -9.71 15.25
CA SER A 178 19.18 -10.78 15.04
C SER A 178 18.08 -10.44 14.02
N THR A 179 17.87 -9.15 13.68
CA THR A 179 16.88 -8.63 12.72
C THR A 179 17.49 -7.83 11.56
N GLU A 180 18.81 -7.63 11.53
CA GLU A 180 19.51 -6.83 10.51
C GLU A 180 19.35 -7.41 9.08
N GLY A 181 18.55 -6.79 8.22
CA GLY A 181 18.26 -7.34 6.88
C GLY A 181 16.86 -7.97 6.75
N THR A 182 16.07 -8.00 7.83
CA THR A 182 14.61 -8.02 7.71
C THR A 182 14.15 -6.56 7.61
N THR A 183 13.87 -6.05 6.42
CA THR A 183 13.15 -4.77 6.29
C THR A 183 11.75 -5.00 6.86
N PRO A 184 11.33 -4.30 7.93
CA PRO A 184 9.98 -4.42 8.46
C PRO A 184 9.03 -4.00 7.35
N ARG A 185 8.23 -4.95 6.86
CA ARG A 185 7.20 -4.67 5.87
C ARG A 185 5.85 -4.73 6.58
N PRO A 186 5.03 -3.67 6.49
CA PRO A 186 3.65 -3.74 6.94
C PRO A 186 2.97 -4.97 6.33
N LEU A 187 2.23 -5.73 7.13
CA LEU A 187 1.54 -6.93 6.63
C LEU A 187 0.54 -6.57 5.54
N LYS A 188 -0.12 -5.41 5.64
CA LYS A 188 -1.01 -4.88 4.60
C LYS A 188 -0.34 -4.72 3.24
N ASP A 189 0.91 -4.24 3.21
CA ASP A 189 1.63 -4.05 1.95
C ASP A 189 1.96 -5.40 1.33
N LEU A 190 2.44 -6.36 2.13
CA LEU A 190 2.70 -7.73 1.67
C LEU A 190 1.42 -8.42 1.16
N ALA A 191 0.32 -8.31 1.92
CA ALA A 191 -0.96 -8.88 1.56
C ALA A 191 -1.50 -8.27 0.26
N GLY A 192 -1.41 -6.94 0.13
CA GLY A 192 -1.89 -6.20 -1.03
C GLY A 192 -1.09 -6.53 -2.28
N SER A 193 0.23 -6.54 -2.20
CA SER A 193 1.10 -7.00 -3.30
C SER A 193 0.76 -8.43 -3.73
N LEU A 194 0.54 -9.34 -2.78
CA LEU A 194 0.20 -10.72 -3.11
C LEU A 194 -1.18 -10.83 -3.76
N ALA A 195 -2.17 -10.10 -3.23
CA ALA A 195 -3.52 -10.08 -3.79
C ALA A 195 -3.51 -9.51 -5.22
N ASP A 196 -2.84 -8.38 -5.42
CA ASP A 196 -2.69 -7.71 -6.71
C ASP A 196 -2.04 -8.62 -7.77
N LEU A 197 -0.91 -9.26 -7.43
CA LEU A 197 -0.25 -10.23 -8.30
C LEU A 197 -1.13 -11.43 -8.70
N VAL A 198 -2.03 -11.85 -7.81
CA VAL A 198 -2.96 -12.96 -8.07
C VAL A 198 -4.16 -12.50 -8.91
N SER A 199 -4.71 -11.32 -8.62
CA SER A 199 -5.86 -10.80 -9.36
C SER A 199 -5.50 -10.26 -10.73
N GLY A 200 -4.31 -9.67 -10.88
CA GLY A 200 -3.83 -8.97 -12.06
C GLY A 200 -4.63 -7.72 -12.41
N SER A 201 -4.10 -6.93 -13.35
CA SER A 201 -4.74 -5.75 -13.92
C SER A 201 -5.70 -6.06 -15.09
N ALA A 202 -5.66 -7.30 -15.59
CA ALA A 202 -6.60 -7.77 -16.62
C ALA A 202 -7.96 -8.09 -15.99
N ASP A 203 -9.03 -7.86 -16.75
CA ASP A 203 -10.45 -7.98 -16.39
C ASP A 203 -10.89 -9.44 -16.15
N ALA A 204 -10.13 -10.19 -15.34
CA ALA A 204 -10.40 -11.57 -14.95
C ALA A 204 -11.62 -11.67 -14.02
N GLY A 205 -12.16 -10.54 -13.57
CA GLY A 205 -13.36 -10.49 -12.74
C GLY A 205 -13.16 -11.20 -11.40
N THR A 206 -11.95 -11.15 -10.82
CA THR A 206 -11.64 -11.70 -9.50
C THR A 206 -11.82 -10.61 -8.43
N PRO A 207 -13.01 -10.46 -7.82
CA PRO A 207 -13.27 -9.38 -6.86
C PRO A 207 -12.67 -9.63 -5.48
N LEU A 208 -12.15 -10.83 -5.21
CA LEU A 208 -11.78 -11.28 -3.87
C LEU A 208 -10.63 -12.28 -3.93
N VAL A 209 -9.58 -12.02 -3.15
CA VAL A 209 -8.48 -12.95 -2.92
C VAL A 209 -8.50 -13.39 -1.46
N LEU A 210 -8.47 -14.70 -1.22
CA LEU A 210 -8.31 -15.27 0.12
C LEU A 210 -6.86 -15.68 0.33
N ILE A 211 -6.16 -15.03 1.25
CA ILE A 211 -4.78 -15.37 1.61
C ILE A 211 -4.80 -16.17 2.91
N ASN A 212 -4.31 -17.41 2.86
CA ASN A 212 -4.18 -18.28 4.02
C ASN A 212 -2.71 -18.38 4.48
N GLY A 213 -2.49 -18.47 5.79
CA GLY A 213 -1.15 -18.65 6.38
C GLY A 213 -0.28 -17.39 6.43
N LEU A 214 -0.86 -16.20 6.22
CA LEU A 214 -0.12 -14.94 6.32
C LEU A 214 0.05 -14.45 7.77
N LEU A 215 -0.98 -14.66 8.58
CA LEU A 215 -0.99 -14.27 10.00
C LEU A 215 -0.40 -15.41 10.84
N ASN A 216 0.46 -15.08 11.80
CA ASN A 216 1.10 -16.03 12.71
C ASN A 216 0.21 -16.37 13.93
N ASN A 217 -1.10 -16.50 13.74
CA ASN A 217 -2.07 -16.78 14.80
C ASN A 217 -2.40 -18.27 14.89
#